data_AF-A0A920WLB9-F1
#
_entry.id   AF-A0A920WLB9-F1
#
_cell.length_a   1.000
_cell.length_b   1.000
_cell.length_c   1.000
_cell.angle_alpha   90.00
_cell.angle_beta   90.00
_cell.angle_gamma   90.00
#
_symmetry.space_group_name_H-M   'P 1'
#
loop_
_entity.id
_entity.type
_entity.pdbx_description
1 polymer ?
#
loop_
_entity_poly.entity_id
_entity_poly.type
_entity_poly.pdbx_seq_one_letter_code
_entity_poly.pdbx_strand_id
1 'polypeptide(L)' 'MADPTPPASDREPDQPSADPVPEVDDAMLERLEADLATIEAAMDRVDSGDLEGYGAVAARLDDEASDPT' A
#
# COMPACT_ATOMS: atom_id res chain seq x y z
N MET A 1 -11.60 -39.09 -28.76
CA MET A 1 -12.16 -38.94 -27.39
C MET A 1 -11.59 -37.66 -26.84
N ALA A 2 -12.38 -36.59 -26.78
CA ALA A 2 -11.95 -35.32 -26.20
C ALA A 2 -12.31 -35.34 -24.71
N ASP A 3 -11.33 -35.02 -23.86
CA ASP A 3 -11.49 -34.89 -22.41
C ASP A 3 -12.28 -33.59 -22.13
N PRO A 4 -13.45 -33.63 -21.45
CA PRO A 4 -14.20 -32.42 -21.18
C PRO A 4 -13.57 -31.67 -20.00
N THR A 5 -12.88 -30.57 -20.29
CA THR A 5 -12.48 -29.60 -19.26
C THR A 5 -13.72 -29.17 -18.46
N PRO A 6 -13.74 -29.33 -17.12
CA PRO A 6 -14.89 -28.95 -16.32
C PRO A 6 -15.13 -27.42 -16.36
N PRO A 7 -16.40 -26.97 -16.22
CA PRO A 7 -16.74 -25.55 -16.21
C PRO A 7 -16.05 -24.84 -15.04
N ALA A 8 -15.58 -23.62 -15.26
CA ALA A 8 -14.82 -22.81 -14.29
C ALA A 8 -15.52 -22.58 -12.93
N SER A 9 -16.80 -22.93 -12.81
CA SER A 9 -17.62 -22.80 -11.59
C SER A 9 -17.33 -23.84 -10.51
N ASP A 10 -16.65 -24.95 -10.80
CA ASP A 10 -16.18 -25.94 -9.80
C ASP A 10 -14.77 -25.66 -9.28
N ARG A 11 -14.15 -24.53 -9.68
CA ARG A 11 -12.89 -24.09 -9.09
C ARG A 11 -13.19 -23.59 -7.68
N GLU A 12 -12.89 -24.43 -6.68
CA GLU A 12 -12.78 -24.00 -5.28
C GLU A 12 -12.02 -22.67 -5.28
N PRO A 13 -12.48 -21.63 -4.54
CA PRO A 13 -11.72 -20.39 -4.46
C PRO A 13 -10.30 -20.76 -4.06
N ASP A 14 -9.32 -20.41 -4.91
CA ASP A 14 -7.90 -20.65 -4.66
C ASP A 14 -7.64 -20.21 -3.20
N GLN A 15 -7.36 -21.21 -2.34
CA GLN A 15 -7.18 -20.98 -0.92
C GLN A 15 -6.14 -19.86 -0.76
N PRO A 16 -6.32 -18.92 0.20
CA PRO A 16 -5.34 -17.85 0.39
C PRO A 16 -3.96 -18.49 0.48
N SER A 17 -3.07 -18.08 -0.43
CA SER A 17 -1.73 -18.64 -0.57
C SER A 17 -1.12 -18.74 0.82
N ALA A 18 -0.64 -19.93 1.21
CA ALA A 18 0.01 -20.16 2.51
C ALA A 18 1.43 -19.53 2.57
N ASP A 19 1.64 -18.47 1.79
CA ASP A 19 2.87 -17.71 1.84
C ASP A 19 3.02 -17.15 3.26
N PRO A 20 4.18 -17.35 3.89
CA PRO A 20 4.44 -16.79 5.19
C PRO A 20 4.29 -15.27 5.10
N VAL A 21 3.40 -14.71 5.94
CA VAL A 21 3.29 -13.26 6.10
C VAL A 21 4.63 -12.78 6.65
N PRO A 22 5.32 -11.82 6.00
CA PRO A 22 6.57 -11.29 6.50
C PRO A 22 6.34 -10.73 7.92
N GLU A 23 7.28 -11.01 8.82
CA GLU A 23 7.27 -10.41 10.15
C GLU A 23 7.48 -8.89 9.99
N VAL A 24 6.48 -8.11 10.35
CA VAL A 24 6.53 -6.66 10.41
C VAL A 24 6.91 -6.29 11.84
N ASP A 25 8.02 -5.58 12.00
CA ASP A 25 8.39 -5.04 13.31
C ASP A 25 7.53 -3.81 13.65
N ASP A 26 7.39 -3.54 14.95
CA ASP A 26 6.55 -2.43 15.42
C ASP A 26 7.05 -1.07 14.90
N ALA A 27 8.36 -0.93 14.70
CA ALA A 27 8.98 0.30 14.19
C ALA A 27 8.61 0.58 12.72
N MET A 28 8.58 -0.46 11.89
CA MET A 28 8.12 -0.39 10.51
C MET A 28 6.63 -0.02 10.45
N LEU A 29 5.83 -0.55 11.38
CA LEU A 29 4.41 -0.21 11.46
C LEU A 29 4.19 1.25 11.88
N GLU A 30 4.94 1.73 12.88
CA GLU A 30 4.91 3.15 13.30
C GLU A 30 5.31 4.09 12.16
N ARG A 31 6.34 3.74 11.38
CA ARG A 31 6.75 4.51 10.20
C ARG A 31 5.65 4.57 9.15
N LEU A 32 5.01 3.43 8.88
CA LEU A 32 3.92 3.36 7.92
C LEU A 32 2.71 4.20 8.36
N GLU A 33 2.42 4.27 9.66
CA GLU A 33 1.37 5.13 10.20
C GLU A 33 1.71 6.62 10.03
N ALA A 34 2.98 7.00 10.23
CA ALA A 34 3.46 8.37 9.99
C ALA A 34 3.39 8.76 8.50
N ASP A 35 3.77 7.85 7.60
CA ASP A 35 3.64 8.03 6.15
C ASP A 35 2.17 8.23 5.76
N LEU A 36 1.27 7.42 6.30
CA LEU A 36 -0.17 7.53 6.04
C LEU A 36 -0.71 8.89 6.48
N ALA A 37 -0.38 9.35 7.69
CA ALA A 37 -0.79 10.67 8.18
C ALA A 37 -0.25 11.81 7.29
N THR A 38 0.96 11.66 6.75
CA THR A 38 1.57 12.62 5.82
C THR A 38 0.81 12.66 4.49
N ILE A 39 0.43 11.50 3.95
CA ILE A 39 -0.37 11.39 2.72
C ILE A 39 -1.76 12.00 2.92
N GLU A 40 -2.43 11.71 4.03
CA GLU A 40 -3.75 12.29 4.35
C GLU A 40 -3.67 13.82 4.41
N ALA A 41 -2.67 14.37 5.10
CA ALA A 41 -2.46 15.81 5.15
C ALA A 41 -2.13 16.42 3.77
N ALA A 42 -1.46 15.67 2.89
CA ALA A 42 -1.19 16.10 1.53
C ALA A 42 -2.50 16.14 0.70
N MET A 43 -3.36 15.13 0.86
CA MET A 43 -4.67 15.06 0.19
C MET A 43 -5.61 16.18 0.64
N ASP A 44 -5.69 16.48 1.94
CA ASP A 44 -6.47 17.60 2.47
C ASP A 44 -6.06 18.94 1.83
N ARG A 45 -4.76 19.11 1.58
CA ARG A 45 -4.25 20.32 0.91
C ARG A 45 -4.65 20.37 -0.55
N VAL A 46 -4.57 19.25 -1.27
CA VAL A 46 -5.05 19.16 -2.66
C VAL A 46 -6.54 19.50 -2.74
N ASP A 47 -7.36 18.95 -1.83
CA ASP A 47 -8.80 19.23 -1.76
C ASP A 47 -9.11 20.69 -1.45
N SER A 48 -8.26 21.35 -0.66
CA SER A 48 -8.35 22.79 -0.38
C SER A 48 -7.83 23.70 -1.50
N GLY A 49 -7.16 23.13 -2.51
CA GLY A 49 -6.51 23.87 -3.60
C GLY A 49 -5.10 24.40 -3.28
N ASP A 50 -4.52 24.03 -2.14
CA ASP A 50 -3.17 24.42 -1.71
C ASP A 50 -2.10 23.48 -2.31
N LEU A 51 -1.78 23.70 -3.58
CA LEU A 51 -0.79 22.89 -4.31
C LEU A 51 0.66 23.16 -3.85
N GLU A 52 0.95 24.37 -3.37
CA GLU A 52 2.27 24.72 -2.84
C GLU A 52 2.50 24.01 -1.50
N GLY A 53 1.50 24.04 -0.60
CA GLY A 53 1.55 23.31 0.65
C GLY A 53 1.53 21.79 0.48
N TYR A 54 0.84 21.26 -0.53
CA TYR A 54 0.95 19.85 -0.92
C TYR A 54 2.41 19.49 -1.22
N GLY A 55 3.10 20.28 -2.05
CA GLY A 55 4.50 20.02 -2.42
C GLY A 55 5.44 19.99 -1.21
N ALA A 56 5.23 20.87 -0.24
CA ALA A 56 6.02 20.89 0.99
C ALA A 56 5.81 19.66 1.89
N VAL A 57 4.62 19.05 1.85
CA VAL A 57 4.30 17.85 2.64
C VAL A 57 4.72 16.59 1.91
N ALA A 58 4.51 16.51 0.60
CA ALA A 58 4.94 15.40 -0.24
C ALA A 58 6.48 15.24 -0.24
N ALA A 59 7.23 16.35 -0.18
CA ALA A 59 8.69 16.31 -0.12
C ALA A 59 9.24 15.57 1.12
N ARG A 60 8.50 15.56 2.24
CA ARG A 60 8.91 14.80 3.44
C ARG A 60 8.85 13.29 3.23
N LEU A 61 7.86 12.84 2.46
CA LEU A 61 7.70 11.43 2.11
C LEU A 61 8.83 10.95 1.18
N ASP A 62 9.30 11.82 0.28
CA ASP A 62 10.40 11.53 -0.66
C ASP A 62 11.78 11.48 0.03
N ASP A 63 12.00 12.36 1.02
CA ASP A 63 13.20 12.36 1.87
C ASP A 63 13.27 11.08 2.72
N GLU A 64 12.13 10.60 3.23
CA GLU A 64 12.07 9.32 3.96
C GLU A 64 12.25 8.10 3.05
N ALA A 65 11.67 8.11 1.85
CA ALA A 65 11.85 7.04 0.88
C ALA A 65 13.31 6.91 0.38
N SER A 66 14.09 7.98 0.49
CA SER A 66 15.50 8.03 0.11
C SER A 66 16.46 7.51 1.17
N ASP A 67 16.01 7.22 2.39
CA ASP A 67 16.85 6.62 3.43
C ASP A 67 16.88 5.09 3.27
N PRO A 68 17.95 4.52 2.67
CA PRO A 68 18.04 3.09 2.46
C PRO A 68 18.60 2.48 3.74
N THR A 69 17.72 2.04 4.63
CA THR A 69 18.08 1.02 5.62
C THR A 69 18.44 -0.29 4.93
#